data_AF-A0A3B8XNL9-F1
#
_entry.id   AF-A0A3B8XNL9-F1
#
_cell.length_a   1.000
_cell.length_b   1.000
_cell.length_c   1.000
_cell.angle_alpha   90.00
_cell.angle_beta   90.00
_cell.angle_gamma   90.00
#
_symmetry.space_group_name_H-M   'P 1'
#
loop_
_entity.id
_entity.type
_entity.pdbx_description
1 polymer ?
#
loop_
_entity_poly.entity_id
_entity_poly.type
_entity_poly.pdbx_seq_one_letter_code
_entity_poly.pdbx_strand_id
1 'polypeptide(L)'
;SVNAGNYLEKHLRSVIEEIETRSPVELIAIGIGHDVTRYYRRAVTIVDAEQLGGAMTEKLAELFEDEAGQKRGQRRSGRLSATGARGGARASAGR
;
A
#
# COMPACT_ATOMS: atom_id res chain seq x y z
N SER A 1 30.49 26.53 2.96
CA SER A 1 29.30 25.90 2.38
C SER A 1 28.27 25.75 3.50
N VAL A 2 27.07 26.30 3.30
CA VAL A 2 26.16 26.81 4.34
C VAL A 2 24.98 25.90 4.68
N ASN A 3 25.15 24.56 4.62
CA ASN A 3 24.11 23.62 5.05
C ASN A 3 24.57 22.83 6.28
N ALA A 4 23.68 22.72 7.28
CA ALA A 4 23.90 21.84 8.43
C ALA A 4 24.09 20.38 7.96
N GLY A 5 24.96 19.62 8.62
CA GLY A 5 25.39 18.28 8.17
C GLY A 5 24.27 17.24 7.97
N ASN A 6 23.06 17.49 8.45
CA ASN A 6 21.89 16.61 8.29
C ASN A 6 20.76 17.20 7.42
N TYR A 7 21.02 18.30 6.71
CA TYR A 7 20.01 18.98 5.90
C TYR A 7 19.36 18.05 4.87
N LEU A 8 20.18 17.32 4.10
CA LEU A 8 19.69 16.44 3.05
C LEU A 8 18.88 15.26 3.59
N GLU A 9 19.32 14.64 4.70
CA GLU A 9 18.57 13.54 5.30
C GLU A 9 17.20 14.00 5.80
N LYS A 10 17.15 15.14 6.50
CA LYS A 10 15.90 15.72 6.98
C LYS A 10 14.95 16.06 5.85
N HIS A 11 15.47 16.72 4.81
CA HIS A 11 14.69 17.10 3.65
C HIS A 11 14.16 15.86 2.92
N LEU A 12 15.00 14.84 2.70
CA LEU A 12 14.57 13.59 2.08
C LEU A 12 13.43 12.93 2.85
N ARG A 13 13.56 12.81 4.18
CA ARG A 13 12.48 12.26 5.03
C ARG A 13 11.19 13.06 4.91
N SER A 14 11.28 14.39 4.96
CA SER A 14 10.12 15.27 4.84
C SER A 14 9.40 15.12 3.49
N VAL A 15 10.16 15.02 2.39
CA VAL A 15 9.58 14.86 1.04
C VAL A 15 8.92 13.49 0.89
N ILE A 16 9.55 12.42 1.38
CA ILE A 16 8.96 11.08 1.33
C ILE A 16 7.66 11.04 2.14
N GLU A 17 7.66 11.59 3.35
CA GLU A 17 6.47 11.66 4.20
C GLU A 17 5.34 12.45 3.52
N GLU A 18 5.64 13.59 2.89
CA GLU A 18 4.65 14.36 2.15
C GLU A 18 4.05 13.56 0.99
N ILE A 19 4.88 12.84 0.23
CA ILE A 19 4.42 12.00 -0.88
C ILE A 19 3.55 10.85 -0.35
N GLU A 20 3.98 10.14 0.69
CA GLU A 20 3.28 8.96 1.20
C GLU A 20 1.95 9.29 1.90
N THR A 21 1.81 10.49 2.47
CA THR A 21 0.65 10.86 3.29
C THR A 21 -0.33 11.81 2.63
N ARG A 22 0.13 12.63 1.67
CA ARG A 22 -0.68 13.75 1.12
C ARG A 22 -0.92 13.63 -0.38
N SER A 23 -0.35 12.63 -1.05
CA SER A 23 -0.47 12.44 -2.49
C SER A 23 -1.17 11.12 -2.82
N PRO A 24 -2.01 11.05 -3.87
CA PRO A 24 -2.59 9.80 -4.36
C PRO A 24 -1.58 8.92 -5.10
N VAL A 25 -0.30 9.29 -5.12
CA VAL A 25 0.74 8.57 -5.86
C VAL A 25 1.26 7.39 -5.06
N GLU A 26 1.58 6.32 -5.77
CA GLU A 26 2.23 5.17 -5.20
C GLU A 26 3.74 5.30 -5.30
N LEU A 27 4.41 5.35 -4.15
CA LEU A 27 5.86 5.45 -4.06
C LEU A 27 6.50 4.06 -3.85
N ILE A 28 7.52 3.75 -4.66
CA ILE A 28 8.40 2.57 -4.52
C ILE A 28 9.84 3.02 -4.82
N ALA A 29 10.81 2.59 -4.00
CA ALA A 29 12.22 2.85 -4.24
C ALA A 29 12.98 1.62 -4.72
N ILE A 30 13.85 1.79 -5.72
CA ILE A 30 14.79 0.76 -6.19
C ILE A 30 16.21 1.27 -5.93
N GLY A 31 16.93 0.62 -5.01
CA GLY A 31 18.32 0.92 -4.70
C GLY A 31 19.26 -0.06 -5.39
N ILE A 32 20.21 0.42 -6.19
CA ILE A 32 21.24 -0.43 -6.80
C ILE A 32 22.49 -0.35 -5.94
N GLY A 33 22.89 -1.47 -5.33
CA GLY A 33 24.06 -1.54 -4.44
C GLY A 33 23.94 -0.76 -3.12
N HIS A 34 22.76 -0.21 -2.82
CA HIS A 34 22.50 0.64 -1.66
C HIS A 34 21.17 0.30 -1.01
N ASP A 35 21.17 0.17 0.31
CA ASP A 35 19.95 -0.04 1.08
C ASP A 35 19.11 1.24 1.18
N VAL A 36 17.94 1.21 0.56
CA VAL A 36 16.95 2.30 0.54
C VAL A 36 15.79 2.06 1.52
N THR A 37 15.74 0.91 2.19
CA THR A 37 14.65 0.55 3.12
C THR A 37 14.61 1.41 4.38
N ARG A 38 15.70 2.15 4.65
CA ARG A 38 15.81 3.12 5.75
C ARG A 38 14.83 4.29 5.65
N TYR A 39 14.39 4.63 4.44
CA TYR A 39 13.58 5.82 4.18
C TYR A 39 12.25 5.53 3.49
N TYR A 40 12.17 4.47 2.69
CA TYR A 40 10.99 4.16 1.89
C TYR A 40 10.27 2.93 2.42
N ARG A 41 8.94 3.05 2.58
CA ARG A 41 8.12 1.94 3.07
C ARG A 41 8.08 0.75 2.12
N ARG A 42 8.02 1.02 0.82
CA ARG A 42 8.09 0.02 -0.26
C ARG A 42 9.40 0.20 -1.01
N ALA A 43 10.29 -0.76 -0.89
CA ALA A 43 11.58 -0.69 -1.54
C ALA A 43 12.15 -2.05 -1.90
N VAL A 44 13.01 -2.07 -2.93
CA VAL A 44 13.84 -3.22 -3.29
C VAL A 44 15.27 -2.77 -3.51
N THR A 45 16.19 -3.59 -3.04
CA THR A 45 17.61 -3.41 -3.28
C THR A 45 18.08 -4.48 -4.26
N ILE A 46 18.64 -4.05 -5.38
CA ILE A 46 19.27 -4.92 -6.37
C ILE A 46 20.78 -4.75 -6.34
N VAL A 47 21.51 -5.73 -6.85
CA VAL A 47 22.98 -5.71 -6.80
C VAL A 47 23.55 -4.90 -7.96
N ASP A 48 22.97 -5.04 -9.15
CA ASP A 48 23.44 -4.43 -10.39
C ASP A 48 22.27 -3.85 -11.22
N ALA A 49 22.62 -3.09 -12.26
CA ALA A 49 21.64 -2.43 -13.12
C ALA A 49 20.96 -3.38 -14.13
N GLU A 50 21.54 -4.55 -14.39
CA GLU A 50 20.95 -5.53 -15.32
C GLU A 50 19.66 -6.11 -14.73
N GLN A 51 19.61 -6.23 -13.40
CA GLN A 51 18.42 -6.64 -12.64
C GLN A 51 17.29 -5.60 -12.63
N LEU A 52 17.54 -4.34 -13.02
CA LEU A 52 16.56 -3.25 -12.90
C LEU A 52 15.29 -3.53 -13.71
N GLY A 53 15.42 -4.06 -14.93
CA GLY A 53 14.28 -4.36 -15.79
C GLY A 53 13.33 -5.41 -15.20
N GLY A 54 13.91 -6.46 -14.60
CA GLY A 54 13.15 -7.48 -13.87
C GLY A 54 12.44 -6.91 -12.65
N ALA A 55 13.20 -6.21 -11.79
CA ALA A 55 12.67 -5.58 -10.58
C ALA A 55 11.55 -4.56 -10.90
N MET A 56 11.68 -3.76 -11.95
CA MET A 56 10.64 -2.83 -12.37
C MET A 56 9.36 -3.57 -12.80
N THR A 57 9.50 -4.65 -13.57
CA THR A 57 8.35 -5.43 -14.04
C THR A 57 7.61 -6.09 -12.87
N GLU A 58 8.34 -6.69 -11.93
CA GLU A 58 7.78 -7.29 -10.72
C GLU A 58 7.05 -6.26 -9.86
N LYS A 59 7.65 -5.08 -9.63
CA LYS A 59 7.02 -4.02 -8.83
C LYS A 59 5.80 -3.40 -9.49
N LEU A 60 5.81 -3.25 -10.81
CA LEU A 60 4.62 -2.83 -11.52
C LEU A 60 3.50 -3.89 -11.40
N ALA A 61 3.82 -5.18 -11.50
CA ALA A 61 2.83 -6.24 -11.31
C ALA A 61 2.21 -6.22 -9.91
N GLU A 62 3.03 -6.04 -8.86
CA GLU A 62 2.55 -5.95 -7.46
C GLU A 62 1.51 -4.82 -7.26
N LEU A 63 1.72 -3.65 -7.88
CA LEU A 63 0.77 -2.53 -7.76
C LEU A 63 -0.63 -2.86 -8.33
N PHE A 64 -0.70 -3.64 -9.42
CA PHE A 64 -1.98 -4.03 -10.01
C PHE A 64 -2.71 -5.12 -9.20
N GLU A 65 -1.97 -5.95 -8.45
CA GLU A 65 -2.56 -7.00 -7.61
C GLU A 65 -3.19 -6.42 -6.32
N ASP A 66 -2.56 -5.42 -5.72
CA ASP A 66 -3.02 -4.78 -4.47
C ASP A 66 -4.40 -4.11 -4.64
N GLU A 67 -4.69 -3.51 -5.81
CA GLU A 67 -6.02 -2.98 -6.11
C GLU A 67 -7.12 -4.08 -6.13
N ALA A 68 -6.79 -5.27 -6.63
CA ALA A 68 -7.75 -6.36 -6.78
C ALA A 68 -8.12 -6.99 -5.42
N GLY A 69 -7.18 -6.98 -4.46
CA GLY A 69 -7.39 -7.42 -3.09
C GLY A 69 -8.36 -6.52 -2.32
N GLN A 70 -8.20 -5.19 -2.43
CA GLN A 70 -9.08 -4.22 -1.76
C GLN A 70 -10.53 -4.33 -2.24
N LYS A 71 -10.76 -4.49 -3.56
CA LYS A 71 -12.11 -4.64 -4.15
C LYS A 71 -12.81 -5.93 -3.72
N ARG A 72 -12.06 -7.00 -3.41
CA ARG A 72 -12.60 -8.29 -2.92
C ARG A 72 -13.02 -8.24 -1.44
N GLY A 73 -12.30 -7.50 -0.60
CA GLY A 73 -12.65 -7.32 0.82
C GLY A 73 -13.97 -6.57 1.00
N GLN A 74 -14.19 -5.51 0.21
CA GLN A 74 -15.40 -4.69 0.30
C GLN A 74 -16.68 -5.44 -0.11
N ARG A 75 -16.58 -6.34 -1.09
CA ARG A 75 -17.71 -7.20 -1.52
C ARG A 75 -18.11 -8.26 -0.51
N ARG A 76 -17.19 -8.73 0.34
CA ARG A 76 -17.50 -9.69 1.42
C ARG A 76 -18.18 -9.01 2.60
N SER A 77 -17.75 -7.79 2.96
CA SER A 77 -18.37 -7.03 4.06
C SER A 77 -19.82 -6.64 3.76
N GLY A 78 -20.15 -6.31 2.50
CA GLY A 78 -21.53 -5.98 2.11
C GLY A 78 -22.51 -7.16 2.04
N ARG A 79 -22.00 -8.41 2.02
CA ARG A 79 -22.85 -9.62 1.94
C ARG A 79 -23.20 -10.19 3.32
N LEU A 80 -22.40 -9.89 4.35
CA LEU A 80 -22.64 -10.32 5.73
C LEU A 80 -23.69 -9.45 6.44
N SER A 81 -23.93 -8.22 5.98
CA SER A 81 -24.96 -7.32 6.52
C SER A 81 -26.38 -7.59 5.96
N ALA A 82 -26.52 -8.36 4.88
CA ALA A 82 -27.81 -8.59 4.21
C ALA A 82 -28.56 -9.85 4.68
N THR A 83 -27.95 -10.71 5.50
CA THR A 83 -28.53 -12.01 5.91
C THR A 83 -29.27 -11.98 7.25
N GLY A 84 -29.38 -10.83 7.93
CA GLY A 84 -29.95 -10.73 9.28
C GLY A 84 -31.42 -10.29 9.39
N ALA A 85 -32.12 -9.99 8.30
CA ALA A 85 -33.40 -9.25 8.36
C ALA A 85 -34.65 -10.01 7.86
N ARG A 86 -34.71 -11.35 7.96
CA ARG A 86 -35.95 -12.11 7.70
C ARG A 86 -36.06 -13.34 8.59
N GLY A 87 -36.79 -13.22 9.70
CA GLY A 87 -37.16 -14.37 10.52
C GLY A 87 -37.89 -13.95 11.80
N GLY A 88 -39.18 -13.63 11.70
CA GLY A 88 -39.98 -13.30 12.88
C GLY A 88 -41.44 -12.98 12.56
N ALA A 89 -42.12 -13.86 11.82
CA ALA A 89 -43.58 -13.78 11.68
C ALA A 89 -44.22 -15.14 11.91
N ARG A 90 -45.19 -15.12 12.85
CA ARG A 90 -46.28 -16.09 13.10
C ARG A 90 -45.96 -17.31 13.97
N ALA A 91 -46.47 -17.26 15.18
CA ALA A 91 -47.21 -18.38 15.77
C ALA A 91 -48.33 -17.82 16.67
N SER A 92 -49.55 -17.96 16.18
CA SER A 92 -50.80 -17.88 16.93
C SER A 92 -50.95 -19.12 17.82
N ALA A 93 -51.31 -18.95 19.10
CA ALA A 93 -52.12 -19.91 19.87
C ALA A 93 -52.43 -19.35 21.26
N GLY A 94 -53.70 -19.41 21.68
CA GLY A 94 -54.02 -19.56 23.10
C GLY A 94 -55.11 -18.67 23.68
N ARG A 95 -56.36 -19.11 23.48
CA ARG A 95 -57.55 -18.97 24.35
C ARG A 95 -58.19 -17.60 24.56
#